data_AF-A0A946J627-F1
#
_entry.id   AF-A0A946J627-F1
#
_cell.length_a   1.000
_cell.length_b   1.000
_cell.length_c   1.000
_cell.angle_alpha   90.00
_cell.angle_beta   90.00
_cell.angle_gamma   90.00
#
_symmetry.space_group_name_H-M   'P 1'
#
loop_
_entity.id
_entity.type
_entity.pdbx_description
1 polymer ?
#
loop_
_entity_poly.entity_id
_entity_poly.type
_entity_poly.pdbx_seq_one_letter_code
_entity_poly.pdbx_strand_id
1 'polypeptide(L)'
;MAIKNTKKAHPDDSTQKYLPFSQIRENIIVMKDDSARLVLRCSTVNFLLKNTDEQDAIIISFQRFLNSLDFPIQILVRSKKLDIDSYLNNLNDKALKQTNSLLQNQTYEYIEYLRKLIEVAQIMKKEFYIIVPFDEVENKSVKDDSIM
;
A
#
# COMPACT_ATOMS: atom_id res chain seq x y z
N MET A 1 29.66 -42.17 19.08
CA MET A 1 28.89 -41.35 18.11
C MET A 1 28.01 -40.40 18.89
N ALA A 2 28.20 -39.09 18.75
CA ALA A 2 27.42 -38.08 19.47
C ALA A 2 26.15 -37.74 18.68
N ILE A 3 24.98 -38.00 19.27
CA ILE A 3 23.68 -37.65 18.71
C ILE A 3 23.49 -36.14 18.94
N LYS A 4 23.65 -35.34 17.88
CA LYS A 4 23.25 -33.92 17.89
C LYS A 4 21.74 -33.86 17.99
N ASN A 5 21.22 -33.55 19.18
CA ASN A 5 19.83 -33.13 19.36
C ASN A 5 19.62 -31.80 18.62
N THR A 6 19.11 -31.89 17.39
CA THR A 6 18.56 -30.74 16.67
C THR A 6 17.27 -30.33 17.39
N LYS A 7 17.37 -29.38 18.32
CA LYS A 7 16.21 -28.65 18.84
C LYS A 7 15.48 -28.06 17.63
N LYS A 8 14.26 -28.54 17.34
CA LYS A 8 13.37 -27.89 16.39
C LYS A 8 13.11 -26.48 16.93
N ALA A 9 13.48 -25.45 16.17
CA ALA A 9 13.17 -24.08 16.51
C ALA A 9 11.65 -23.94 16.66
N HIS A 10 11.18 -23.53 17.83
CA HIS A 10 9.81 -23.08 17.97
C HIS A 10 9.62 -21.85 17.07
N PRO A 11 8.51 -21.72 16.33
CA PRO A 11 8.25 -20.55 15.47
C PRO A 11 8.35 -19.21 16.21
N ASP A 12 8.18 -19.24 17.54
CA ASP A 12 8.06 -18.07 18.42
C ASP A 12 9.38 -17.56 19.03
N ASP A 13 10.55 -18.12 18.66
CA ASP A 13 11.86 -17.67 19.19
C ASP A 13 12.54 -16.60 18.30
N SER A 14 11.85 -16.09 17.29
CA SER A 14 12.35 -15.06 16.37
C SER A 14 11.75 -13.67 16.65
N THR A 15 12.22 -12.64 15.93
CA THR A 15 11.64 -11.28 15.98
C THR A 15 10.15 -11.24 15.67
N GLN A 16 9.60 -12.31 15.06
CA GLN A 16 8.17 -12.51 14.83
C GLN A 16 7.34 -12.52 16.13
N LYS A 17 7.94 -12.85 17.28
CA LYS A 17 7.28 -12.74 18.58
C LYS A 17 6.78 -11.32 18.89
N TYR A 18 7.46 -10.29 18.37
CA TYR A 18 7.10 -8.89 18.58
C TYR A 18 6.08 -8.35 17.56
N LEU A 19 5.79 -9.11 16.50
CA LEU A 19 4.78 -8.71 15.52
C LEU A 19 3.37 -9.06 16.03
N PRO A 20 2.33 -8.26 15.72
CA PRO A 20 0.96 -8.53 16.16
C PRO A 20 0.30 -9.68 15.39
N PHE A 21 0.87 -10.08 14.25
CA PHE A 21 0.34 -11.14 13.40
C PHE A 21 1.17 -12.42 13.47
N SER A 22 0.52 -13.56 13.24
CA SER A 22 1.17 -14.88 13.24
C SER A 22 1.75 -15.19 11.86
N GLN A 23 1.00 -14.97 10.78
CA GLN A 23 1.43 -15.28 9.42
C GLN A 23 0.65 -14.52 8.35
N ILE A 24 1.18 -14.49 7.13
CA ILE A 24 0.48 -13.98 5.96
C ILE A 24 0.34 -15.16 4.98
N ARG A 25 -0.90 -15.50 4.62
CA ARG A 25 -1.21 -16.57 3.65
C ARG A 25 -2.27 -16.08 2.67
N GLU A 26 -2.05 -16.28 1.38
CA GLU A 26 -3.02 -15.97 0.32
C GLU A 26 -3.61 -14.54 0.40
N ASN A 27 -2.76 -13.55 0.71
CA ASN A 27 -3.14 -12.13 0.91
C ASN A 27 -4.01 -11.84 2.14
N ILE A 28 -4.16 -12.82 3.05
CA ILE A 28 -4.82 -12.67 4.34
C ILE A 28 -3.75 -12.63 5.43
N ILE A 29 -3.88 -11.68 6.34
CA ILE A 29 -3.04 -11.57 7.53
C ILE A 29 -3.77 -12.32 8.65
N VAL A 30 -3.19 -13.42 9.12
CA VAL A 30 -3.67 -14.16 10.28
C VAL A 30 -2.96 -13.64 11.52
N MET A 31 -3.74 -13.38 12.55
CA MET A 31 -3.29 -12.69 13.74
C MET A 31 -2.96 -13.70 14.83
N LYS A 32 -2.47 -13.23 15.98
CA LYS A 32 -2.12 -14.11 17.10
C LYS A 32 -3.33 -14.51 17.94
N ASP A 33 -4.42 -13.77 17.82
CA ASP A 33 -5.74 -14.04 18.43
C ASP A 33 -6.67 -14.84 17.50
N ASP A 34 -6.09 -15.48 16.47
CA ASP A 34 -6.79 -16.20 15.39
C ASP A 34 -7.75 -15.35 14.53
N SER A 35 -7.81 -14.03 14.76
CA SER A 35 -8.49 -13.12 13.84
C SER A 35 -7.75 -13.03 12.50
N ALA A 36 -8.45 -12.61 11.45
CA ALA A 36 -7.89 -12.39 10.14
C ALA A 36 -8.15 -10.97 9.63
N ARG A 37 -7.25 -10.45 8.81
CA ARG A 37 -7.39 -9.14 8.15
C ARG A 37 -7.08 -9.28 6.67
N LEU A 38 -8.01 -8.85 5.83
CA LEU A 38 -7.81 -8.73 4.39
C LEU A 38 -7.46 -7.29 4.05
N VAL A 39 -6.44 -7.08 3.21
CA VAL A 39 -6.02 -5.73 2.78
C VAL A 39 -6.31 -5.57 1.29
N LEU A 40 -7.24 -4.66 0.98
CA LEU A 40 -7.65 -4.33 -0.39
C LEU A 40 -7.04 -3.00 -0.80
N ARG A 41 -6.39 -2.95 -1.97
CA ARG A 41 -5.92 -1.69 -2.55
C ARG A 41 -7.00 -1.10 -3.44
N CYS A 42 -7.34 0.17 -3.23
CA CYS A 42 -8.37 0.87 -3.98
C CYS A 42 -7.77 1.83 -5.01
N SER A 43 -8.41 1.92 -6.17
CA SER A 43 -8.14 2.97 -7.16
C SER A 43 -8.88 4.25 -6.81
N THR A 44 -8.36 5.38 -7.27
CA THR A 44 -8.99 6.70 -7.11
C THR A 44 -9.77 7.11 -8.36
N VAL A 45 -10.76 7.98 -8.19
CA VAL A 45 -11.47 8.64 -9.28
C VAL A 45 -11.22 10.14 -9.26
N ASN A 46 -11.10 10.78 -10.42
CA ASN A 46 -10.92 12.23 -10.54
C ASN A 46 -12.26 12.96 -10.32
N PHE A 47 -12.71 12.97 -9.07
CA PHE A 47 -14.03 13.48 -8.68
C PHE A 47 -14.31 14.92 -9.17
N LEU A 48 -13.33 15.80 -9.04
CA LEU A 48 -13.47 17.22 -9.43
C LEU A 48 -13.55 17.46 -10.95
N LEU A 49 -13.22 16.45 -11.78
CA LEU A 49 -13.34 16.55 -13.24
C LEU A 49 -14.71 16.07 -13.75
N LYS A 50 -15.58 15.60 -12.86
CA LYS A 50 -16.91 15.10 -13.17
C LYS A 50 -17.93 16.22 -13.21
N ASN A 51 -18.98 16.07 -14.00
CA ASN A 51 -20.11 17.01 -13.96
C ASN A 51 -20.92 16.82 -12.67
N THR A 52 -21.83 17.76 -12.35
CA THR A 52 -22.59 17.74 -11.10
C THR A 52 -23.40 16.45 -10.91
N ASP A 53 -24.08 16.00 -11.96
CA ASP A 53 -24.91 14.78 -11.89
C ASP A 53 -24.05 13.53 -11.61
N GLU A 54 -22.87 13.43 -12.24
CA GLU A 54 -21.90 12.36 -11.98
C GLU A 54 -21.34 12.45 -10.54
N GLN A 55 -21.04 13.66 -10.06
CA GLN A 55 -20.56 13.87 -8.70
C GLN A 55 -21.61 13.42 -7.67
N ASP A 56 -22.87 13.81 -7.85
CA ASP A 56 -23.99 13.44 -6.98
C ASP A 56 -24.22 11.93 -7.00
N ALA A 57 -24.17 11.30 -8.18
CA ALA A 57 -24.28 9.86 -8.31
C ALA A 57 -23.17 9.11 -7.55
N ILE A 58 -21.92 9.60 -7.62
CA ILE A 58 -20.79 9.03 -6.87
C ILE A 58 -21.01 9.17 -5.36
N ILE A 59 -21.45 10.34 -4.89
CA ILE A 59 -21.72 10.59 -3.47
C ILE A 59 -22.82 9.63 -2.97
N ILE A 60 -23.94 9.53 -3.68
CA ILE A 60 -25.06 8.65 -3.32
C ILE A 60 -24.61 7.18 -3.30
N SER A 61 -23.81 6.75 -4.29
CA SER A 61 -23.27 5.39 -4.32
C SER A 61 -22.33 5.13 -3.13
N PHE A 62 -21.50 6.11 -2.76
CA PHE A 62 -20.60 5.99 -1.61
C PHE A 62 -21.38 5.92 -0.29
N GLN A 63 -22.43 6.74 -0.14
CA GLN A 63 -23.34 6.66 1.01
C GLN A 63 -24.00 5.28 1.12
N ARG A 64 -24.51 4.74 0.00
CA ARG A 64 -25.11 3.40 -0.03
C ARG A 64 -24.11 2.32 0.37
N PHE A 65 -22.86 2.44 -0.11
CA PHE A 65 -21.78 1.54 0.31
C PHE A 65 -21.56 1.60 1.83
N LEU A 66 -21.40 2.79 2.41
CA LEU A 66 -21.21 2.94 3.86
C LEU A 66 -22.38 2.37 4.67
N ASN A 67 -23.62 2.63 4.22
CA ASN A 67 -24.82 2.11 4.89
C ASN A 67 -25.00 0.59 4.74
N SER A 68 -24.34 -0.03 3.77
CA SER A 68 -24.39 -1.49 3.57
C SER A 68 -23.44 -2.27 4.47
N LEU A 69 -22.53 -1.60 5.17
CA LEU A 69 -21.56 -2.25 6.06
C LEU A 69 -22.22 -2.59 7.40
N ASP A 70 -22.29 -3.87 7.72
CA ASP A 70 -22.72 -4.43 9.01
C ASP A 70 -21.52 -4.82 9.90
N PHE A 71 -20.29 -4.59 9.44
CA PHE A 71 -19.04 -4.80 10.15
C PHE A 71 -18.11 -3.58 10.04
N PRO A 72 -17.20 -3.38 11.01
CA PRO A 72 -16.23 -2.29 10.95
C PRO A 72 -15.21 -2.52 9.83
N ILE A 73 -14.86 -1.47 9.10
CA ILE A 73 -13.73 -1.45 8.17
C ILE A 73 -12.74 -0.36 8.58
N GLN A 74 -11.49 -0.52 8.19
CA GLN A 74 -10.48 0.53 8.34
C GLN A 74 -10.06 1.05 6.97
N ILE A 75 -10.17 2.37 6.78
CA ILE A 75 -9.65 3.06 5.60
C ILE A 75 -8.27 3.59 5.94
N LEU A 76 -7.24 3.09 5.25
CA LEU A 76 -5.86 3.50 5.42
C LEU A 76 -5.40 4.29 4.19
N VAL A 77 -4.95 5.53 4.43
CA VAL A 77 -4.33 6.37 3.39
C VAL A 77 -2.85 6.48 3.69
N ARG A 78 -2.02 5.96 2.79
CA ARG A 78 -0.57 6.04 2.90
C ARG A 78 -0.03 7.05 1.90
N SER A 79 0.62 8.09 2.40
CA SER A 79 1.37 9.04 1.58
C SER A 79 2.83 8.59 1.52
N LYS A 80 3.37 8.38 0.31
CA LYS A 80 4.80 8.08 0.09
C LYS A 80 5.39 9.06 -0.90
N LYS A 81 6.69 9.34 -0.79
CA LYS A 81 7.40 10.11 -1.83
C LYS A 81 7.27 9.37 -3.16
N LEU A 82 7.02 10.13 -4.23
CA LEU A 82 6.98 9.58 -5.56
C LEU A 82 8.37 9.07 -5.93
N ASP A 83 8.47 7.75 -6.13
CA ASP A 83 9.66 7.12 -6.67
C ASP A 83 9.55 7.08 -8.20
N ILE A 84 10.49 7.71 -8.88
CA ILE A 84 10.60 7.71 -10.35
C ILE A 84 11.92 7.10 -10.83
N ASP A 85 12.69 6.44 -9.98
CA ASP A 85 14.04 5.97 -10.33
C ASP A 85 13.99 5.03 -11.54
N SER A 86 13.01 4.13 -11.57
CA SER A 86 12.77 3.27 -12.73
C SER A 86 12.50 4.06 -14.02
N TYR A 87 11.73 5.16 -13.95
CA TYR A 87 11.47 6.01 -15.10
C TYR A 87 12.74 6.74 -15.56
N LEU A 88 13.54 7.28 -14.63
CA LEU A 88 14.81 7.93 -14.96
C LEU A 88 15.81 6.96 -15.57
N ASN A 89 15.89 5.72 -15.07
CA ASN A 89 16.75 4.68 -15.64
C ASN A 89 16.33 4.35 -17.07
N ASN A 90 15.03 4.21 -17.33
CA ASN A 90 14.52 4.02 -18.69
C ASN A 90 14.86 5.19 -19.63
N LEU A 91 14.87 6.43 -19.13
CA LEU A 91 15.30 7.60 -19.91
C LEU A 91 16.81 7.59 -20.19
N ASN A 92 17.63 7.20 -19.20
CA ASN A 92 19.07 7.03 -19.39
C ASN A 92 19.37 5.98 -20.46
N ASP A 93 18.71 4.83 -20.42
CA ASP A 93 18.87 3.77 -21.43
C ASP A 93 18.49 4.25 -22.83
N LYS A 94 17.49 5.14 -22.94
CA LYS A 94 17.12 5.78 -24.21
C LYS A 94 18.17 6.77 -24.68
N ALA A 95 18.72 7.59 -23.78
CA ALA A 95 19.79 8.55 -24.09
C ALA A 95 21.05 7.84 -24.63
N LEU A 96 21.40 6.68 -24.07
CA LEU A 96 22.55 5.88 -24.52
C LEU A 96 22.37 5.31 -25.94
N LYS A 97 21.13 5.01 -26.35
CA LYS A 97 20.80 4.46 -27.67
C LYS A 97 20.63 5.52 -28.75
N GLN A 98 20.73 6.80 -28.38
CA GLN A 98 20.43 7.91 -29.26
C GLN A 98 21.65 8.22 -30.16
N THR A 99 21.43 8.29 -31.46
CA THR A 99 22.51 8.54 -32.44
C THR A 99 22.82 10.03 -32.61
N ASN A 100 21.85 10.89 -32.32
CA ASN A 100 22.00 12.35 -32.39
C ASN A 100 22.46 12.89 -31.02
N SER A 101 23.64 13.50 -31.00
CA SER A 101 24.25 14.06 -29.78
C SER A 101 23.46 15.20 -29.15
N LEU A 102 22.77 16.04 -29.95
CA LEU A 102 21.92 17.10 -29.41
C LEU A 102 20.73 16.53 -28.65
N LEU A 103 20.08 15.51 -29.22
CA LEU A 103 18.94 14.87 -28.57
C LEU A 103 19.36 14.07 -27.33
N GLN A 104 20.55 13.45 -27.36
CA GLN A 104 21.14 12.80 -26.20
C GLN A 104 21.37 13.79 -25.05
N ASN A 105 22.03 14.92 -25.34
CA ASN A 105 22.26 15.98 -24.34
C ASN A 105 20.94 16.52 -23.77
N GLN A 106 19.95 16.77 -24.62
CA GLN A 106 18.64 17.25 -24.19
C GLN A 106 17.91 16.23 -23.29
N THR A 107 18.11 14.93 -23.54
CA THR A 107 17.56 13.87 -22.68
C THR A 107 18.22 13.89 -21.30
N TYR A 108 19.54 14.08 -21.21
CA TYR A 108 20.24 14.21 -19.92
C TYR A 108 19.81 15.46 -19.16
N GLU A 109 19.66 16.61 -19.83
CA GLU A 109 19.14 17.83 -19.22
C GLU A 109 17.72 17.63 -18.67
N TYR A 110 16.87 16.91 -19.41
CA TYR A 110 15.51 16.58 -18.96
C TYR A 110 15.52 15.68 -17.72
N ILE A 111 16.40 14.68 -17.66
CA ILE A 111 16.58 13.81 -16.48
C ILE A 111 16.99 14.65 -15.26
N GLU A 112 17.96 15.56 -15.41
CA GLU A 112 18.42 16.43 -14.33
C GLU A 112 17.34 17.43 -13.89
N TYR A 113 16.57 17.96 -14.83
CA TYR A 113 15.40 18.77 -14.52
C TYR A 113 14.36 18.00 -13.68
N LEU A 114 14.02 16.78 -14.07
CA LEU A 114 13.06 15.96 -13.33
C LEU A 114 13.53 15.62 -11.92
N ARG A 115 14.83 15.32 -11.74
CA ARG A 115 15.42 15.09 -10.41
C ARG A 115 15.23 16.31 -9.50
N LYS A 116 15.62 17.48 -9.98
CA LYS A 116 15.46 18.75 -9.24
C LYS A 116 14.00 19.08 -8.95
N LEU A 117 13.12 18.88 -9.93
CA LEU A 117 11.68 19.12 -9.78
C LEU A 117 11.11 18.30 -8.62
N ILE A 118 11.43 17.00 -8.56
CA ILE A 118 10.87 16.11 -7.53
C ILE A 118 11.44 16.39 -6.15
N GLU A 119 12.73 16.75 -6.07
CA GLU A 119 13.37 17.15 -4.84
C GLU A 119 12.73 18.42 -4.25
N VAL A 120 12.51 19.43 -5.09
CA VAL A 120 11.93 20.72 -4.68
C VAL A 120 10.43 20.60 -4.39
N ALA A 121 9.67 19.97 -5.29
CA ALA A 121 8.22 19.88 -5.17
C ALA A 121 7.76 18.84 -4.14
N GLN A 122 8.66 17.99 -3.63
CA GLN A 122 8.37 16.92 -2.67
C GLN A 122 7.10 16.14 -3.03
N ILE A 123 7.00 15.73 -4.30
CA ILE A 123 5.77 15.14 -4.85
C ILE A 123 5.43 13.86 -4.08
N MET A 124 4.24 13.84 -3.48
CA MET A 124 3.73 12.69 -2.71
C MET A 124 2.70 11.93 -3.52
N LYS A 125 2.85 10.61 -3.58
CA LYS A 125 1.84 9.68 -4.07
C LYS A 125 1.01 9.16 -2.87
N LYS A 126 -0.31 9.26 -2.99
CA LYS A 126 -1.24 8.65 -2.04
C LYS A 126 -1.68 7.28 -2.53
N GLU A 127 -1.63 6.30 -1.65
CA GLU A 127 -2.19 4.96 -1.86
C GLU A 127 -3.32 4.74 -0.85
N PHE A 128 -4.42 4.17 -1.32
CA PHE A 128 -5.63 3.97 -0.54
C PHE A 128 -5.86 2.48 -0.34
N TYR A 129 -6.12 2.10 0.90
CA TYR A 129 -6.35 0.73 1.29
C TYR A 129 -7.61 0.63 2.14
N ILE A 130 -8.37 -0.44 1.95
CA ILE A 130 -9.47 -0.85 2.82
C ILE A 130 -9.03 -2.14 3.50
N ILE A 131 -9.08 -2.15 4.83
CA ILE A 131 -8.76 -3.31 5.66
C ILE A 131 -10.09 -3.85 6.19
N VAL A 132 -10.36 -5.12 5.89
CA VAL A 132 -11.55 -5.84 6.32
C VAL A 132 -11.15 -6.85 7.38
N PRO A 133 -11.60 -6.70 8.64
CA PRO A 133 -11.37 -7.68 9.69
C PRO A 133 -12.33 -8.87 9.52
N PHE A 134 -11.89 -10.03 9.99
CA PHE A 134 -12.70 -11.22 10.17
C PHE A 134 -12.38 -11.80 11.55
N ASP A 135 -13.43 -12.00 12.34
CA ASP A 135 -13.37 -12.58 13.68
C ASP A 135 -14.34 -13.77 13.75
N GLU A 136 -13.95 -14.83 14.46
CA GLU A 136 -14.86 -15.96 14.71
C GLU A 136 -16.05 -15.57 15.61
N VAL A 137 -15.88 -14.55 16.45
CA VAL A 137 -16.88 -14.06 17.41
C VAL A 137 -17.08 -12.56 17.27
N GLU A 138 -18.25 -12.16 16.73
CA GLU A 138 -18.82 -10.79 16.70
C GLU A 138 -17.85 -9.58 16.74
N ASN A 139 -16.86 -9.56 15.85
CA ASN A 139 -15.90 -8.46 15.73
C ASN A 139 -15.06 -8.21 17.00
N LYS A 140 -14.79 -9.25 17.81
CA LYS A 140 -14.11 -9.14 19.11
C LYS A 140 -12.74 -8.47 19.02
N SER A 141 -11.95 -8.77 17.98
CA SER A 141 -10.59 -8.18 17.87
C SER A 141 -10.61 -6.68 17.57
N VAL A 142 -11.75 -6.16 17.10
CA VAL A 142 -11.95 -4.75 16.78
C VAL A 142 -12.60 -3.98 17.95
N LYS A 143 -13.40 -4.67 18.78
CA LYS A 143 -14.12 -4.08 19.92
C LYS A 143 -13.32 -4.09 21.23
N ASP A 144 -12.16 -4.74 21.26
CA ASP A 144 -11.34 -4.83 22.47
C ASP A 144 -10.68 -3.47 22.77
N ASP A 145 -11.36 -2.66 23.58
CA ASP A 145 -10.93 -1.33 24.03
C ASP A 145 -9.75 -1.36 25.03
N SER A 146 -9.15 -2.53 25.30
CA SER A 146 -8.06 -2.69 26.28
C SER A 146 -6.74 -1.98 25.92
N ILE A 147 -6.69 -1.27 24.78
CA ILE A 147 -5.56 -0.44 24.32
C ILE A 147 -5.91 1.08 24.34
N MET A 148 -7.06 1.48 24.89
CA MET A 148 -7.37 2.89 25.23
C MET A 148 -7.10 3.17 26.71
#